data_AF-A0AA36H8D5-F1
#
_entry.id   AF-A0AA36H8D5-F1
#
_cell.length_a   1.000
_cell.length_b   1.000
_cell.length_c   1.000
_cell.angle_alpha   90.00
_cell.angle_beta   90.00
_cell.angle_gamma   90.00
#
_symmetry.space_group_name_H-M   'P 1'
#
loop_
_entity.id
_entity.type
_entity.pdbx_description
1 polymer ?
#
loop_
_entity_poly.entity_id
_entity_poly.type
_entity_poly.pdbx_seq_one_letter_code
_entity_poly.pdbx_strand_id
1 'polypeptide(L)'
;MSTFQKGTKQRVVKFAKKPDFFVDPSRLRNLTDQFLLLDFVFGQNPRYFEDYATDVRAILQFSKEMKHNGSMTTSFLRSHSDSMCIHVRMTDFIRLKWQTDMNITVKAAIPLAKRKNITRFLIFGDDQQFMTNMSQAIIKDGRFENDAVIVSNYHESMDLYLSSQMCRSFLISAAVSTFGWWLAFFAKDQSAVCYLNVTRPNALVRRRDFFYENLALVSR
;
A
#
# COMPACT_ATOMS: atom_id res chain seq x y z
N MET A 1 -19.53 -12.38 13.17
CA MET A 1 -20.36 -11.35 13.83
C MET A 1 -20.42 -11.68 15.31
N SER A 2 -19.65 -11.00 16.17
CA SER A 2 -19.79 -11.20 17.62
C SER A 2 -21.06 -10.49 18.10
N THR A 3 -21.96 -11.25 18.71
CA THR A 3 -23.09 -10.74 19.46
C THR A 3 -22.57 -9.98 20.69
N PHE A 4 -22.66 -8.65 20.66
CA PHE A 4 -22.28 -7.80 21.79
C PHE A 4 -23.31 -7.94 22.93
N GLN A 5 -22.80 -8.02 24.17
CA GLN A 5 -23.63 -8.02 25.36
C GLN A 5 -24.42 -6.71 25.47
N LYS A 6 -25.74 -6.85 25.59
CA LYS A 6 -26.71 -5.76 25.82
C LYS A 6 -26.39 -5.12 27.18
N GLY A 7 -25.90 -3.87 27.19
CA GLY A 7 -25.62 -3.12 28.43
C GLY A 7 -24.28 -2.38 28.49
N THR A 8 -23.40 -2.56 27.51
CA THR A 8 -22.11 -1.84 27.47
C THR A 8 -22.35 -0.36 27.18
N LYS A 9 -22.01 0.54 28.13
CA LYS A 9 -22.04 2.00 27.91
C LYS A 9 -20.94 2.39 26.92
N GLN A 10 -21.29 2.47 25.65
CA GLN A 10 -20.38 2.89 24.59
C GLN A 10 -20.86 4.17 23.89
N ARG A 11 -19.91 5.03 23.52
CA ARG A 11 -20.15 6.15 22.62
C ARG A 11 -19.62 5.82 21.24
N VAL A 12 -20.47 5.89 20.23
CA VAL A 12 -20.05 5.78 18.83
C VAL A 12 -19.48 7.13 18.38
N VAL A 13 -18.26 7.13 17.84
CA VAL A 13 -17.56 8.34 17.40
C VAL A 13 -17.24 8.25 15.91
N LYS A 14 -17.75 9.20 15.12
CA LYS A 14 -17.35 9.35 13.72
C LYS A 14 -15.89 9.75 13.64
N PHE A 15 -15.06 8.89 13.05
CA PHE A 15 -13.61 9.06 12.97
C PHE A 15 -13.13 8.71 11.56
N ALA A 16 -12.24 9.49 10.95
CA ALA A 16 -11.70 9.21 9.61
C ALA A 16 -12.75 8.77 8.56
N LYS A 17 -13.85 9.54 8.45
CA LYS A 17 -14.98 9.28 7.51
C LYS A 17 -14.78 9.85 6.11
N LYS A 18 -13.78 10.71 5.94
CA LYS A 18 -13.40 11.29 4.66
C LYS A 18 -12.07 10.67 4.23
N PRO A 19 -11.79 10.57 2.93
CA PRO A 19 -10.49 10.15 2.41
C PRO A 19 -9.37 11.17 2.70
N ASP A 20 -9.67 12.25 3.43
CA ASP A 20 -8.68 13.21 3.91
C ASP A 20 -7.81 12.55 5.00
N PHE A 21 -6.51 12.49 4.70
CA PHE A 21 -5.50 11.75 5.43
C PHE A 21 -5.30 12.30 6.86
N PHE A 22 -5.55 11.43 7.84
CA PHE A 22 -5.35 11.62 9.29
C PHE A 22 -6.36 12.50 10.02
N VAL A 23 -6.98 11.92 11.06
CA VAL A 23 -7.78 12.62 12.06
C VAL A 23 -7.05 12.48 13.38
N ASP A 24 -6.55 13.57 13.97
CA ASP A 24 -5.80 13.50 15.23
C ASP A 24 -6.66 12.86 16.35
N PRO A 25 -6.26 11.71 16.92
CA PRO A 25 -6.96 11.06 18.04
C PRO A 25 -7.03 11.91 19.30
N SER A 26 -6.18 12.94 19.46
CA SER A 26 -6.16 13.83 20.63
C SER A 26 -7.50 14.52 20.89
N ARG A 27 -8.31 14.73 19.84
CA ARG A 27 -9.69 15.25 19.94
C ARG A 27 -10.61 14.40 20.81
N LEU A 28 -10.23 13.14 21.06
CA LEU A 28 -11.01 12.19 21.85
C LEU A 28 -10.67 12.25 23.35
N ARG A 29 -9.63 12.99 23.75
CA ARG A 29 -9.13 13.03 25.15
C ARG A 29 -10.16 13.48 26.17
N ASN A 30 -11.12 14.31 25.76
CA ASN A 30 -12.16 14.83 26.65
C ASN A 30 -13.40 13.90 26.73
N LEU A 31 -13.40 12.77 26.00
CA LEU A 31 -14.49 11.81 26.08
C LEU A 31 -14.21 10.84 27.24
N THR A 32 -15.06 10.88 28.26
CA THR A 32 -14.91 10.11 29.50
C THR A 32 -15.72 8.81 29.51
N ASP A 33 -16.30 8.43 28.37
CA ASP A 33 -17.06 7.18 28.24
C ASP A 33 -16.13 5.97 28.41
N GLN A 34 -16.63 4.91 29.05
CA GLN A 34 -15.85 3.70 29.32
C GLN A 34 -15.32 3.03 28.04
N PHE A 35 -16.12 3.07 26.97
CA PHE A 35 -15.75 2.53 25.66
C PHE A 35 -16.11 3.52 24.54
N LEU A 36 -15.14 3.76 23.65
CA LEU A 36 -15.36 4.49 22.41
C LEU A 36 -15.38 3.50 21.24
N LEU A 37 -16.50 3.45 20.53
CA LEU A 37 -16.59 2.71 19.27
C LEU A 37 -16.29 3.66 18.13
N LEU A 38 -15.08 3.56 17.57
CA LEU A 38 -14.69 4.37 16.43
C LEU A 38 -15.42 3.86 15.18
N ASP A 39 -16.24 4.72 14.59
CA ASP A 39 -16.89 4.49 13.32
C ASP A 39 -15.98 5.04 12.21
N PHE A 40 -15.04 4.19 11.76
CA PHE A 40 -13.97 4.53 10.81
C PHE A 40 -14.17 3.91 9.42
N VAL A 41 -13.80 4.65 8.37
CA VAL A 41 -13.86 4.19 6.96
C VAL A 41 -12.49 4.26 6.30
N PHE A 42 -11.73 5.33 6.57
CA PHE A 42 -10.42 5.58 5.97
C PHE A 42 -9.31 5.54 7.04
N GLY A 43 -9.09 4.35 7.61
CA GLY A 43 -8.08 4.12 8.65
C GLY A 43 -6.66 3.91 8.13
N GLN A 44 -6.44 3.94 6.81
CA GLN A 44 -5.15 3.72 6.18
C GLN A 44 -4.28 4.96 6.36
N ASN A 45 -3.75 5.19 7.57
CA ASN A 45 -2.78 6.24 7.84
C ASN A 45 -1.77 5.75 8.90
N PRO A 46 -0.46 5.83 8.62
CA PRO A 46 0.58 5.36 9.55
C PRO A 46 0.56 6.02 10.92
N ARG A 47 0.16 7.30 10.99
CA ARG A 47 0.31 8.13 12.20
C ARG A 47 -0.53 7.57 13.34
N TYR A 48 -1.50 6.69 13.05
CA TYR A 48 -2.27 6.00 14.07
C TYR A 48 -1.49 4.92 14.83
N PHE A 49 -0.39 4.42 14.28
CA PHE A 49 0.37 3.31 14.88
C PHE A 49 1.88 3.42 14.62
N GLU A 50 2.39 4.61 14.30
CA GLU A 50 3.81 4.84 14.04
C GLU A 50 4.67 4.48 15.26
N ASP A 51 4.23 4.88 16.45
CA ASP A 51 4.85 4.54 17.73
C ASP A 51 4.82 3.03 18.03
N TYR A 52 3.90 2.31 17.38
CA TYR A 52 3.68 0.87 17.55
C TYR A 52 4.14 0.07 16.32
N ALA A 53 4.86 0.68 15.38
CA ALA A 53 5.19 0.02 14.12
C ALA A 53 6.01 -1.26 14.32
N THR A 54 6.91 -1.28 15.31
CA THR A 54 7.67 -2.46 15.72
C THR A 54 6.76 -3.56 16.24
N ASP A 55 5.81 -3.22 17.11
CA ASP A 55 4.87 -4.19 17.69
C ASP A 55 3.94 -4.77 16.62
N VAL A 56 3.42 -3.91 15.73
CA VAL A 56 2.60 -4.34 14.59
C VAL A 56 3.40 -5.30 13.69
N ARG A 57 4.69 -5.05 13.43
CA ARG A 57 5.54 -5.98 12.67
C ARG A 57 5.80 -7.28 13.43
N ALA A 58 5.91 -7.24 14.75
CA ALA A 58 6.10 -8.42 15.58
C ALA A 58 4.84 -9.31 15.61
N ILE A 59 3.65 -8.70 15.59
CA ILE A 59 2.37 -9.41 15.52
C ILE A 59 2.13 -9.96 14.11
N LEU A 60 2.42 -9.16 13.08
CA LEU A 60 2.14 -9.50 11.68
C LEU A 60 3.31 -10.24 11.03
N GLN A 61 3.71 -11.37 11.61
CA GLN A 61 4.70 -12.24 11.00
C GLN A 61 4.06 -13.28 10.09
N PHE A 62 4.72 -13.59 8.98
CA PHE A 62 4.34 -14.71 8.13
C PHE A 62 4.51 -16.05 8.87
N SER A 63 3.56 -16.96 8.67
CA SER A 63 3.63 -18.32 9.19
C SER A 63 4.86 -19.06 8.64
N LYS A 64 5.29 -20.12 9.33
CA LYS A 64 6.40 -20.96 8.86
C LYS A 64 6.13 -21.54 7.46
N GLU A 65 4.89 -21.97 7.23
CA GLU A 65 4.43 -22.47 5.93
C GLU A 65 4.53 -21.39 4.85
N MET A 66 4.05 -20.17 5.13
CA MET A 66 4.13 -19.06 4.18
C MET A 66 5.58 -18.69 3.87
N LYS A 67 6.47 -18.69 4.88
CA LYS A 67 7.91 -18.47 4.67
C LYS A 67 8.50 -19.57 3.80
N HIS A 68 8.16 -20.83 4.03
CA HIS A 68 8.66 -21.95 3.23
C HIS A 68 8.17 -21.86 1.77
N ASN A 69 6.87 -21.80 1.55
CA ASN A 69 6.27 -21.73 0.22
C ASN A 69 6.69 -20.47 -0.53
N GLY A 70 6.67 -19.33 0.17
CA GLY A 70 7.10 -18.05 -0.37
C GLY A 70 8.58 -18.03 -0.74
N SER A 71 9.46 -18.66 0.05
CA SER A 71 10.89 -18.73 -0.27
C SER A 71 11.16 -19.47 -1.58
N MET A 72 10.44 -20.57 -1.84
CA MET A 72 10.51 -21.27 -3.13
C MET A 72 10.09 -20.35 -4.28
N THR A 73 8.95 -19.68 -4.16
CA THR A 73 8.49 -18.72 -5.18
C THR A 73 9.49 -17.60 -5.41
N THR A 74 10.04 -16.99 -4.36
CA THR A 74 11.04 -15.92 -4.50
C THR A 74 12.34 -16.40 -5.15
N SER A 75 12.70 -17.67 -5.00
CA SER A 75 13.86 -18.27 -5.68
C SER A 75 13.62 -18.35 -7.19
N PHE A 76 12.42 -18.73 -7.63
CA PHE A 76 12.06 -18.72 -9.05
C PHE A 76 12.04 -17.30 -9.63
N LEU A 77 11.60 -16.33 -8.83
CA LEU A 77 11.50 -14.93 -9.23
C LEU A 77 12.75 -14.10 -8.89
N ARG A 78 13.90 -14.74 -8.65
CA ARG A 78 15.12 -14.05 -8.18
C ARG A 78 15.58 -12.93 -9.11
N SER A 79 15.36 -13.05 -10.41
CA SER A 79 15.68 -11.99 -11.39
C SER A 79 14.89 -10.70 -11.18
N HIS A 80 13.81 -10.75 -10.41
CA HIS A 80 12.93 -9.64 -10.04
C HIS A 80 13.07 -9.23 -8.56
N SER A 81 14.13 -9.68 -7.88
CA SER A 81 14.45 -9.14 -6.56
C SER A 81 14.68 -7.64 -6.65
N ASP A 82 14.27 -6.91 -5.61
CA ASP A 82 14.41 -5.45 -5.51
C ASP A 82 13.69 -4.67 -6.63
N SER A 83 12.52 -5.18 -7.01
CA SER A 83 11.62 -4.58 -8.00
C SER A 83 10.94 -3.30 -7.50
N MET A 84 10.49 -2.51 -8.47
CA MET A 84 9.50 -1.46 -8.30
C MET A 84 8.12 -2.12 -8.34
N CYS A 85 7.49 -2.20 -7.18
CA CYS A 85 6.18 -2.80 -7.06
C CYS A 85 5.07 -1.77 -7.29
N ILE A 86 3.98 -2.20 -7.90
CA ILE A 86 2.83 -1.36 -8.20
C ILE A 86 1.59 -2.10 -7.73
N HIS A 87 0.77 -1.47 -6.90
CA HIS A 87 -0.54 -1.99 -6.54
C HIS A 87 -1.64 -1.24 -7.28
N VAL A 88 -2.43 -1.97 -8.06
CA VAL A 88 -3.62 -1.49 -8.75
C VAL A 88 -4.89 -2.02 -8.12
N ARG A 89 -5.99 -1.27 -8.26
CA ARG A 89 -7.33 -1.71 -7.84
C ARG A 89 -8.35 -1.18 -8.82
N MET A 90 -9.11 -2.09 -9.44
CA MET A 90 -10.05 -1.79 -10.51
C MET A 90 -11.48 -2.17 -10.13
N THR A 91 -11.76 -3.43 -9.84
CA THR A 91 -13.10 -4.05 -9.87
C THR A 91 -14.20 -3.21 -9.20
N ASP A 92 -14.33 -3.29 -7.88
CA ASP A 92 -15.31 -2.54 -7.10
C ASP A 92 -15.04 -1.03 -7.10
N PHE A 93 -13.78 -0.64 -7.33
CA PHE A 93 -13.35 0.74 -7.38
C PHE A 93 -13.79 1.51 -8.62
N ILE A 94 -14.09 0.85 -9.74
CA ILE A 94 -14.69 1.47 -10.92
C ILE A 94 -16.02 2.11 -10.55
N ARG A 95 -16.87 1.39 -9.80
CA ARG A 95 -18.18 1.91 -9.35
C ARG A 95 -18.02 3.08 -8.38
N LEU A 96 -16.98 3.07 -7.55
CA LEU A 96 -16.68 4.12 -6.57
C LEU A 96 -15.92 5.31 -7.16
N LYS A 97 -15.52 5.25 -8.44
CA LYS A 97 -14.65 6.23 -9.11
C LYS A 97 -13.30 6.43 -8.40
N TRP A 98 -12.78 5.37 -7.79
CA TRP A 98 -11.48 5.32 -7.10
C TRP A 98 -10.50 4.35 -7.76
N GLN A 99 -10.83 3.88 -8.96
CA GLN A 99 -10.01 2.93 -9.70
C GLN A 99 -8.64 3.53 -10.05
N THR A 100 -7.70 2.64 -10.31
CA THR A 100 -6.40 3.03 -10.84
C THR A 100 -6.52 3.68 -12.22
N ASP A 101 -5.86 4.82 -12.39
CA ASP A 101 -5.66 5.41 -13.71
C ASP A 101 -4.40 4.86 -14.37
N MET A 102 -4.55 4.27 -15.56
CA MET A 102 -3.45 3.66 -16.31
C MET A 102 -2.33 4.66 -16.63
N ASN A 103 -2.68 5.77 -17.27
CA ASN A 103 -1.72 6.73 -17.82
C ASN A 103 -0.94 7.44 -16.70
N ILE A 104 -1.64 7.85 -15.65
CA ILE A 104 -1.04 8.50 -14.49
C ILE A 104 -0.11 7.53 -13.76
N THR A 105 -0.53 6.27 -13.58
CA THR A 105 0.27 5.25 -12.89
C THR A 105 1.54 4.92 -13.65
N VAL A 106 1.47 4.70 -14.97
CA VAL A 106 2.63 4.42 -15.82
C VAL A 106 3.61 5.61 -15.82
N LYS A 107 3.09 6.84 -16.01
CA LYS A 107 3.89 8.08 -15.97
C LYS A 107 4.53 8.34 -14.60
N ALA A 108 3.97 7.83 -13.52
CA ALA A 108 4.54 7.89 -12.19
C ALA A 108 5.60 6.80 -11.94
N ALA A 109 5.30 5.55 -12.31
CA ALA A 109 6.13 4.39 -12.01
C ALA A 109 7.50 4.45 -12.70
N ILE A 110 7.53 4.81 -13.99
CA ILE A 110 8.76 4.86 -14.80
C ILE A 110 9.82 5.79 -14.19
N PRO A 111 9.55 7.09 -13.93
CA PRO A 111 10.55 7.98 -13.34
C PRO A 111 10.88 7.64 -11.88
N LEU A 112 9.97 7.01 -11.12
CA LEU A 112 10.29 6.49 -9.79
C LEU A 112 11.35 5.39 -9.85
N ALA A 113 11.14 4.42 -10.76
CA ALA A 113 12.07 3.32 -10.97
C ALA A 113 13.43 3.83 -11.47
N LYS A 114 13.45 4.70 -12.49
CA LYS A 114 14.69 5.28 -13.04
C LYS A 114 15.50 6.05 -12.00
N ARG A 115 14.87 6.88 -11.16
CA ARG A 115 15.56 7.62 -10.07
C ARG A 115 16.21 6.72 -9.02
N LYS A 116 15.75 5.47 -8.90
CA LYS A 116 16.27 4.48 -7.95
C LYS A 116 17.12 3.40 -8.61
N ASN A 117 17.43 3.54 -9.91
CA ASN A 117 18.11 2.54 -10.73
C ASN A 117 17.44 1.15 -10.64
N ILE A 118 16.11 1.11 -10.69
CA ILE A 118 15.32 -0.12 -10.70
C ILE A 118 14.87 -0.39 -12.14
N THR A 119 15.10 -1.61 -12.62
CA THR A 119 14.74 -2.06 -13.98
C THR A 119 13.67 -3.14 -14.01
N ARG A 120 13.34 -3.73 -12.85
CA ARG A 120 12.36 -4.81 -12.70
C ARG A 120 11.12 -4.31 -11.96
N PHE A 121 9.95 -4.83 -12.34
CA PHE A 121 8.66 -4.44 -11.82
C PHE A 121 7.82 -5.65 -11.42
N LEU A 122 6.99 -5.47 -10.41
CA LEU A 122 6.00 -6.45 -9.98
C LEU A 122 4.66 -5.74 -9.78
N ILE A 123 3.63 -6.19 -10.48
CA ILE A 123 2.29 -5.60 -10.43
C ILE A 123 1.37 -6.51 -9.61
N PHE A 124 0.73 -5.94 -8.61
CA PHE A 124 -0.29 -6.57 -7.77
C PHE A 124 -1.64 -5.90 -8.01
N GLY A 125 -2.73 -6.65 -7.93
CA GLY A 125 -4.06 -6.10 -8.12
C GLY A 125 -5.12 -7.16 -8.40
N ASP A 126 -6.31 -6.69 -8.77
CA ASP A 126 -7.53 -7.49 -8.88
C ASP A 126 -8.06 -7.64 -10.31
N ASP A 127 -7.37 -7.10 -11.32
CA ASP A 127 -7.78 -7.13 -12.72
C ASP A 127 -6.59 -7.53 -13.62
N GLN A 128 -6.57 -8.80 -14.02
CA GLN A 128 -5.47 -9.39 -14.79
C GLN A 128 -5.28 -8.74 -16.17
N GLN A 129 -6.38 -8.37 -16.84
CA GLN A 129 -6.30 -7.73 -18.15
C GLN A 129 -5.72 -6.32 -18.01
N PHE A 130 -6.18 -5.56 -17.02
CA PHE A 130 -5.66 -4.23 -16.75
C PHE A 130 -4.17 -4.27 -16.37
N MET A 131 -3.76 -5.18 -15.48
CA MET A 131 -2.36 -5.33 -15.09
C MET A 131 -1.47 -5.74 -16.26
N THR A 132 -1.94 -6.63 -17.15
CA THR A 132 -1.22 -7.01 -18.37
C THR A 132 -1.08 -5.85 -19.35
N ASN A 133 -2.13 -5.03 -19.51
CA ASN A 133 -2.03 -3.83 -20.35
C ASN A 133 -1.06 -2.81 -19.73
N MET A 134 -1.04 -2.68 -18.40
CA MET A 134 -0.10 -1.81 -17.69
C MET A 134 1.34 -2.28 -17.85
N SER A 135 1.60 -3.59 -17.80
CA SER A 135 2.96 -4.13 -17.99
C SER A 135 3.50 -3.78 -19.36
N GLN A 136 2.69 -3.95 -20.41
CA GLN A 136 3.05 -3.56 -21.78
C GLN A 136 3.34 -2.07 -21.91
N ALA A 137 2.52 -1.22 -21.28
CA ALA A 137 2.72 0.23 -21.28
C ALA A 137 4.03 0.62 -20.57
N ILE A 138 4.34 0.02 -19.41
CA ILE A 138 5.59 0.26 -18.68
C ILE A 138 6.80 -0.13 -19.54
N ILE A 139 6.77 -1.31 -20.16
CA ILE A 139 7.87 -1.80 -21.02
C ILE A 139 8.09 -0.83 -22.18
N LYS A 140 7.02 -0.52 -22.92
CA LYS A 140 7.07 0.32 -24.11
C LYS A 140 7.50 1.75 -23.81
N ASP A 141 6.83 2.41 -22.87
CA ASP A 141 7.05 3.83 -22.55
C ASP A 141 8.35 4.02 -21.76
N GLY A 142 8.70 3.05 -20.92
CA GLY A 142 9.92 3.05 -20.12
C GLY A 142 11.17 2.67 -20.90
N ARG A 143 11.02 1.96 -22.04
CA ARG A 143 12.07 1.28 -22.80
C ARG A 143 12.81 0.24 -21.97
N PHE A 144 12.07 -0.57 -21.23
CA PHE A 144 12.61 -1.69 -20.46
C PHE A 144 12.67 -2.97 -21.30
N GLU A 145 13.36 -4.00 -20.80
CA GLU A 145 13.37 -5.34 -21.41
C GLU A 145 11.97 -5.96 -21.44
N ASN A 146 11.72 -6.87 -22.39
CA ASN A 146 10.40 -7.49 -22.55
C ASN A 146 9.98 -8.33 -21.32
N ASP A 147 10.93 -8.79 -20.53
CA ASP A 147 10.72 -9.56 -19.30
C ASP A 147 10.90 -8.69 -18.04
N ALA A 148 10.86 -7.36 -18.16
CA ALA A 148 11.09 -6.45 -17.04
C ALA A 148 9.94 -6.42 -16.02
N VAL A 149 8.75 -6.90 -16.38
CA VAL A 149 7.54 -6.77 -15.57
C VAL A 149 6.90 -8.13 -15.34
N ILE A 150 6.66 -8.47 -14.07
CA ILE A 150 5.81 -9.59 -13.68
C ILE A 150 4.45 -9.05 -13.23
N VAL A 151 3.39 -9.67 -13.73
CA VAL A 151 2.03 -9.49 -13.23
C VAL A 151 1.74 -10.63 -12.25
N SER A 152 1.38 -10.29 -11.01
CA SER A 152 1.02 -11.31 -10.03
C SER A 152 -0.30 -11.99 -10.39
N ASN A 153 -0.32 -13.30 -10.23
CA ASN A 153 -1.52 -14.13 -10.27
C ASN A 153 -1.60 -15.06 -9.06
N TYR A 154 -0.99 -14.65 -7.94
CA TYR A 154 -1.00 -15.40 -6.70
C TYR A 154 -2.17 -14.99 -5.80
N HIS A 155 -2.42 -15.79 -4.76
CA HIS A 155 -3.33 -15.41 -3.69
C HIS A 155 -2.75 -14.24 -2.87
N GLU A 156 -3.65 -13.44 -2.28
CA GLU A 156 -3.33 -12.23 -1.50
C GLU A 156 -2.23 -12.45 -0.44
N SER A 157 -2.23 -13.61 0.22
CA SER A 157 -1.25 -13.93 1.26
C SER A 157 0.16 -14.12 0.70
N MET A 158 0.28 -14.70 -0.49
CA MET A 158 1.55 -14.81 -1.21
C MET A 158 1.97 -13.45 -1.75
N ASP A 159 1.06 -12.62 -2.25
CA ASP A 159 1.37 -11.26 -2.67
C ASP A 159 1.94 -10.40 -1.54
N LEU A 160 1.38 -10.50 -0.32
CA LEU A 160 1.95 -9.86 0.87
C LEU A 160 3.37 -10.35 1.15
N TYR A 161 3.61 -11.66 1.01
CA TYR A 161 4.94 -12.24 1.18
C TYR A 161 5.92 -11.75 0.11
N LEU A 162 5.56 -11.82 -1.17
CA LEU A 162 6.37 -11.32 -2.29
C LEU A 162 6.67 -9.84 -2.12
N SER A 163 5.69 -9.05 -1.66
CA SER A 163 5.91 -7.63 -1.37
C SER A 163 7.03 -7.44 -0.33
N SER A 164 6.99 -8.23 0.74
CA SER A 164 8.00 -8.18 1.81
C SER A 164 9.41 -8.57 1.36
N GLN A 165 9.53 -9.46 0.37
CA GLN A 165 10.80 -10.05 -0.05
C GLN A 165 11.37 -9.44 -1.32
N MET A 166 10.54 -8.78 -2.15
CA MET A 166 10.93 -8.37 -3.50
C MET A 166 10.81 -6.87 -3.73
N CYS A 167 9.97 -6.14 -3.00
CA CYS A 167 9.75 -4.72 -3.27
C CYS A 167 10.80 -3.84 -2.61
N ARG A 168 11.66 -3.24 -3.44
CA ARG A 168 12.58 -2.16 -3.02
C ARG A 168 11.92 -0.79 -3.07
N SER A 169 10.92 -0.63 -3.93
CA SER A 169 10.13 0.60 -4.03
C SER A 169 8.69 0.19 -4.31
N PHE A 170 7.72 0.99 -3.86
CA PHE A 170 6.31 0.63 -3.95
C PHE A 170 5.46 1.84 -4.37
N LEU A 171 4.60 1.66 -5.37
CA LEU A 171 3.61 2.67 -5.78
C LEU A 171 2.20 2.12 -5.57
N ILE A 172 1.45 2.77 -4.68
CA ILE A 172 0.03 2.49 -4.49
C ILE A 172 -0.75 3.43 -5.42
N SER A 173 -1.27 2.91 -6.54
CA SER A 173 -2.03 3.76 -7.48
C SER A 173 -3.47 4.01 -7.04
N ALA A 174 -4.00 3.14 -6.16
CA ALA A 174 -5.31 3.30 -5.52
C ALA A 174 -5.14 3.42 -4.00
N ALA A 175 -4.82 4.63 -3.51
CA ALA A 175 -4.38 4.85 -2.12
C ALA A 175 -5.40 4.49 -1.03
N VAL A 176 -6.69 4.41 -1.36
CA VAL A 176 -7.76 3.98 -0.43
C VAL A 176 -7.86 2.45 -0.32
N SER A 177 -7.06 1.69 -1.07
CA SER A 177 -7.04 0.23 -0.99
C SER A 177 -6.34 -0.24 0.29
N THR A 178 -7.09 -0.84 1.21
CA THR A 178 -6.54 -1.50 2.40
C THR A 178 -5.52 -2.58 2.04
N PHE A 179 -5.77 -3.36 0.99
CA PHE A 179 -4.84 -4.38 0.52
C PHE A 179 -3.53 -3.77 0.00
N GLY A 180 -3.62 -2.74 -0.86
CA GLY A 180 -2.45 -2.00 -1.33
C GLY A 180 -1.62 -1.38 -0.21
N TRP A 181 -2.30 -0.91 0.84
CA TRP A 181 -1.65 -0.37 2.02
C TRP A 181 -0.89 -1.44 2.81
N TRP A 182 -1.46 -2.63 3.00
CA TRP A 182 -0.76 -3.74 3.66
C TRP A 182 0.41 -4.27 2.83
N LEU A 183 0.27 -4.36 1.50
CA LEU A 183 1.40 -4.69 0.62
C LEU A 183 2.56 -3.71 0.83
N ALA A 184 2.27 -2.41 0.82
CA ALA A 184 3.27 -1.38 1.03
C ALA A 184 3.87 -1.38 2.45
N PHE A 185 3.07 -1.68 3.48
CA PHE A 185 3.56 -1.85 4.86
C PHE A 185 4.63 -2.94 4.96
N PHE A 186 4.46 -4.04 4.22
CA PHE A 186 5.42 -5.14 4.23
C PHE A 186 6.69 -4.90 3.39
N ALA A 187 6.67 -3.97 2.43
CA ALA A 187 7.82 -3.67 1.57
C ALA A 187 9.10 -3.35 2.37
N LYS A 188 10.28 -3.74 1.85
CA LYS A 188 11.57 -3.65 2.56
C LYS A 188 11.94 -2.21 2.91
N ASP A 189 12.08 -1.38 1.88
CA ASP A 189 12.42 0.02 2.03
C ASP A 189 11.14 0.81 2.15
N GLN A 190 10.75 0.91 3.40
CA GLN A 190 9.69 1.76 3.84
C GLN A 190 9.85 3.17 3.18
N SER A 191 11.01 3.83 3.23
CA SER A 191 11.21 5.20 2.68
C SER A 191 10.92 5.36 1.17
N ALA A 192 10.80 4.23 0.45
CA ALA A 192 10.51 4.15 -0.97
C ALA A 192 9.03 3.88 -1.32
N VAL A 193 8.12 3.95 -0.35
CA VAL A 193 6.67 3.85 -0.59
C VAL A 193 6.12 5.20 -1.07
N CYS A 194 5.42 5.18 -2.19
CA CYS A 194 4.75 6.32 -2.82
C CYS A 194 3.28 5.97 -3.11
N TYR A 195 2.42 6.98 -3.21
CA TYR A 195 1.02 6.79 -3.58
C TYR A 195 0.50 7.91 -4.48
N LEU A 196 -0.54 7.60 -5.27
CA LEU A 196 -1.29 8.57 -6.06
C LEU A 196 -2.43 9.16 -5.23
N ASN A 197 -2.64 10.47 -5.33
CA ASN A 197 -3.67 11.15 -4.56
C ASN A 197 -5.06 11.00 -5.21
N VAL A 198 -5.99 10.34 -4.51
CA VAL A 198 -7.36 10.09 -4.99
C VAL A 198 -8.17 11.38 -5.17
N THR A 199 -7.90 12.45 -4.41
CA THR A 199 -8.65 13.73 -4.51
C THR A 199 -8.17 14.63 -5.64
N ARG A 200 -7.00 14.32 -6.21
CA ARG A 200 -6.41 15.08 -7.31
C ARG A 200 -5.77 14.10 -8.29
N PRO A 201 -6.56 13.47 -9.18
CA PRO A 201 -6.03 12.47 -10.11
C PRO A 201 -4.85 12.98 -10.94
N ASN A 202 -4.76 14.29 -11.20
CA ASN A 202 -3.65 14.91 -11.92
C ASN A 202 -2.50 15.45 -11.02
N ALA A 203 -2.55 15.29 -9.70
CA ALA A 203 -1.53 15.84 -8.79
C ALA A 203 -0.60 14.78 -8.23
N LEU A 204 0.70 15.06 -8.40
CA LEU A 204 1.89 14.64 -7.66
C LEU A 204 1.82 13.29 -6.92
N VAL A 205 2.69 12.37 -7.35
CA VAL A 205 3.19 11.26 -6.52
C VAL A 205 3.72 11.84 -5.21
N ARG A 206 3.11 11.49 -4.08
CA ARG A 206 3.64 11.89 -2.77
C ARG A 206 4.61 10.83 -2.27
N ARG A 207 5.84 11.26 -2.01
CA ARG A 207 6.79 10.51 -1.19
C ARG A 207 6.34 10.73 0.26
N ARG A 208 6.03 9.64 0.95
CA ARG A 208 5.72 9.55 2.38
C ARG A 208 5.36 10.85 3.14
N ASP A 209 4.05 11.03 3.33
CA ASP A 209 3.43 11.32 4.65
C ASP A 209 2.94 10.01 5.33
N PHE A 210 3.21 8.86 4.68
CA PHE A 210 2.57 7.58 4.94
C PHE A 210 3.37 6.61 5.79
N PHE A 211 4.56 6.96 6.26
CA PHE A 211 5.33 6.29 7.31
C PHE A 211 6.63 7.11 7.44
N TYR A 212 6.86 7.80 8.54
CA TYR A 212 8.01 8.70 8.81
C TYR A 212 8.05 10.02 8.01
N GLU A 213 7.67 11.10 8.68
CA GLU A 213 8.48 12.33 8.73
C GLU A 213 9.11 12.37 10.12
N ASN A 214 10.41 12.09 10.21
CA ASN A 214 11.31 12.65 11.23
C ASN A 214 12.74 12.17 10.94
N LEU A 215 13.43 12.90 10.07
CA LEU A 215 14.82 13.26 10.29
C LEU A 215 14.93 14.72 9.86
N ALA A 216 15.17 15.56 10.86
CA ALA A 216 15.52 16.95 10.68
C ALA A 216 16.66 17.10 9.67
N LEU A 217 16.58 18.14 8.84
CA LEU A 217 17.68 19.09 8.68
C LEU A 217 17.08 20.38 8.10
N VAL A 218 16.78 21.29 9.02
CA VAL A 218 17.00 22.72 8.77
C VAL A 218 18.48 22.86 8.42
N SER A 219 18.80 23.38 7.25
CA SER A 219 19.90 24.33 7.11
C SER A 219 19.58 25.33 6.02
N ARG A 220 20.06 26.54 6.27
CA ARG A 220 19.95 27.76 5.47
C ARG A 220 20.29 27.56 4.00
#